data_AF-A0A5K7WUX5-F1
#
_entry.id   AF-A0A5K7WUX5-F1
#
_cell.length_a   1.000
_cell.length_b   1.000
_cell.length_c   1.000
_cell.angle_alpha   90.00
_cell.angle_beta   90.00
_cell.angle_gamma   90.00
#
_symmetry.space_group_name_H-M   'P 1'
#
loop_
_entity.id
_entity.type
_entity.pdbx_description
1 polymer ?
#
loop_
_entity_poly.entity_id
_entity_poly.type
_entity_poly.pdbx_seq_one_letter_code
_entity_poly.pdbx_strand_id
1 'polypeptide(L)'
;MGKLLNSNVANKISGSNDAWIGFWGSYIGSGISTLLAGIIAFYVANKQVSIQARADSAREREISVIKIRLEKYQEVYRLLSDFSRAVAKADANLVFYRVKKISLEQFRIKDDNLQNEIMDLMRNIRSYEPFIDGLKENLDMIMNQYGHFANIIYDGYTYPNDAREKWEKDTSYEHFRDISDKLIADVLDLIKKISCLIQTELNKLND
;
A
#
# COMPACT_ATOMS: atom_id res chain seq x y z
N MET A 1 30.78 32.41 23.43
CA MET A 1 31.09 31.18 22.68
C MET A 1 29.97 30.16 22.87
N GLY A 2 28.86 30.32 22.13
CA GLY A 2 27.75 29.35 22.07
C GLY A 2 27.55 28.98 20.61
N LYS A 3 27.87 27.74 20.25
CA LYS A 3 28.08 27.28 18.89
C LYS A 3 26.82 27.34 18.02
N LEU A 4 26.99 27.99 16.87
CA LEU A 4 26.26 27.81 15.63
C LEU A 4 26.40 26.35 15.15
N LEU A 5 25.43 25.52 15.47
CA LEU A 5 25.08 24.24 14.83
C LEU A 5 23.55 24.20 14.94
N ASN A 6 22.70 24.09 13.90
CA ASN A 6 22.89 23.37 12.65
C ASN A 6 21.72 23.74 11.70
N SER A 7 21.75 24.91 11.05
CA SER A 7 20.74 25.28 10.04
C SER A 7 20.91 24.52 8.71
N ASN A 8 22.05 23.86 8.52
CA ASN A 8 22.36 23.09 7.30
C ASN A 8 21.84 21.64 7.32
N VAL A 9 21.49 21.08 8.49
CA VAL A 9 20.89 19.74 8.57
C VAL A 9 19.38 19.78 8.29
N ALA A 10 18.70 20.87 8.67
CA ALA A 10 17.27 21.04 8.39
C ALA A 10 16.97 21.15 6.87
N ASN A 11 17.84 21.80 6.10
CA ASN A 11 17.65 22.00 4.65
C ASN A 11 17.99 20.77 3.79
N LYS A 12 18.76 19.81 4.31
CA LYS A 12 19.11 18.58 3.56
C LYS A 12 18.05 17.47 3.71
N ILE A 13 17.25 17.52 4.77
CA ILE A 13 16.22 16.50 5.07
C ILE A 13 14.90 16.78 4.35
N SER A 14 14.57 18.05 4.04
CA SER A 14 13.31 18.40 3.38
C SER A 14 13.27 17.98 1.90
N GLY A 15 14.39 18.03 1.19
CA GLY A 15 14.44 17.75 -0.25
C GLY A 15 14.25 16.27 -0.63
N SER A 16 14.74 15.33 0.19
CA SER A 16 14.62 13.90 -0.10
C SER A 16 13.28 13.30 0.33
N ASN A 17 12.74 13.75 1.46
CA ASN A 17 11.52 13.16 2.04
C ASN A 17 10.25 13.60 1.30
N ASP A 18 10.17 14.86 0.85
CA ASP A 18 9.04 15.35 0.06
C ASP A 18 9.01 14.69 -1.34
N ALA A 19 10.19 14.41 -1.92
CA ALA A 19 10.32 13.63 -3.15
C ALA A 19 9.95 12.15 -2.94
N TRP A 20 10.30 11.55 -1.80
CA TRP A 20 9.97 10.17 -1.44
C TRP A 20 8.48 9.93 -1.23
N ILE A 21 7.83 10.83 -0.46
CA ILE A 21 6.38 10.80 -0.23
C ILE A 21 5.62 11.10 -1.53
N GLY A 22 6.13 12.04 -2.34
CA GLY A 22 5.58 12.34 -3.67
C GLY A 22 5.71 11.17 -4.65
N PHE A 23 6.83 10.44 -4.61
CA PHE A 23 7.08 9.26 -5.43
C PHE A 23 6.06 8.16 -5.13
N TRP A 24 5.88 7.77 -3.86
CA TRP A 24 4.94 6.69 -3.52
C TRP A 24 3.46 7.11 -3.58
N GLY A 25 3.13 8.31 -3.12
CA GLY A 25 1.75 8.81 -3.08
C GLY A 25 1.14 9.07 -4.47
N SER A 26 1.95 9.51 -5.43
CA SER A 26 1.49 9.89 -6.78
C SER A 26 1.72 8.82 -7.84
N TYR A 27 2.78 8.01 -7.75
CA TYR A 27 3.13 7.06 -8.82
C TYR A 27 2.31 5.77 -8.76
N ILE A 28 2.07 5.21 -7.57
CA ILE A 28 1.37 3.92 -7.44
C ILE A 28 -0.14 4.06 -7.62
N GLY A 29 -0.75 5.08 -7.01
CA GLY A 29 -2.17 4.98 -6.68
C GLY A 29 -3.18 5.69 -7.59
N SER A 30 -2.79 6.50 -8.59
CA SER A 30 -3.77 7.07 -9.55
C SER A 30 -3.46 6.73 -11.01
N GLY A 31 -2.19 6.73 -11.40
CA GLY A 31 -1.78 6.40 -12.76
C GLY A 31 -2.00 4.94 -13.10
N ILE A 32 -1.45 4.02 -12.28
CA ILE A 32 -1.38 2.60 -12.63
C ILE A 32 -2.75 1.92 -12.52
N SER A 33 -3.54 2.23 -11.48
CA SER A 33 -4.87 1.65 -11.27
C SER A 33 -5.85 2.00 -12.40
N THR A 34 -5.85 3.27 -12.85
CA THR A 34 -6.76 3.75 -13.91
C THR A 34 -6.35 3.20 -15.28
N LEU A 35 -5.05 3.12 -15.56
CA LEU A 35 -4.52 2.51 -16.79
C LEU A 35 -4.87 1.02 -16.88
N LEU A 36 -4.71 0.26 -15.78
CA LEU A 36 -5.08 -1.16 -15.71
C LEU A 36 -6.57 -1.39 -15.95
N ALA A 37 -7.45 -0.56 -15.39
CA ALA A 37 -8.88 -0.65 -15.59
C ALA A 37 -9.29 -0.46 -17.07
N GLY A 38 -8.72 0.55 -17.74
CA GLY A 38 -8.97 0.81 -19.15
C GLY A 38 -8.51 -0.32 -20.06
N ILE A 39 -7.31 -0.87 -19.81
CA ILE A 39 -6.76 -1.99 -20.56
C ILE A 39 -7.67 -3.21 -20.45
N ILE A 40 -8.12 -3.56 -19.23
CA ILE A 40 -8.98 -4.72 -19.01
C ILE A 40 -10.35 -4.56 -19.69
N ALA A 41 -10.97 -3.40 -19.57
CA ALA A 41 -12.26 -3.13 -20.22
C ALA A 41 -12.18 -3.27 -21.75
N PHE A 42 -11.10 -2.76 -22.36
CA PHE A 42 -10.86 -2.87 -23.80
C PHE A 42 -10.75 -4.32 -24.27
N TYR A 43 -9.94 -5.15 -23.58
CA TYR A 43 -9.74 -6.54 -23.97
C TYR A 43 -11.01 -7.38 -23.79
N VAL A 44 -11.72 -7.22 -22.67
CA VAL A 44 -12.96 -7.96 -22.41
C VAL A 44 -14.03 -7.62 -23.45
N ALA A 45 -14.20 -6.32 -23.77
CA ALA A 45 -15.19 -5.89 -24.76
C ALA A 45 -14.91 -6.44 -26.16
N ASN A 46 -13.65 -6.36 -26.63
CA ASN A 46 -13.27 -6.87 -27.94
C ASN A 46 -13.53 -8.38 -28.07
N LYS A 47 -13.19 -9.16 -27.04
CA LYS A 47 -13.40 -10.60 -27.08
C LYS A 47 -14.88 -10.97 -27.04
N GLN A 48 -15.67 -10.27 -26.23
CA GLN A 48 -17.10 -10.52 -26.10
C GLN A 48 -17.87 -10.26 -27.41
N VAL A 49 -17.54 -9.19 -28.14
CA VAL A 49 -18.09 -8.91 -29.48
C VAL A 49 -17.79 -10.04 -30.46
N SER A 50 -16.55 -10.56 -30.43
CA SER A 50 -16.13 -11.63 -31.35
C SER A 50 -16.86 -12.96 -31.15
N ILE A 51 -17.36 -13.22 -29.93
CA ILE A 51 -18.01 -14.49 -29.54
C ILE A 51 -19.52 -14.42 -29.69
N GLN A 52 -20.14 -13.26 -29.40
CA GLN A 52 -21.55 -13.04 -29.72
C GLN A 52 -21.79 -13.19 -31.23
N ALA A 53 -20.83 -12.76 -32.06
CA ALA A 53 -20.87 -12.99 -33.50
C ALA A 53 -20.83 -14.49 -33.90
N ARG A 54 -20.37 -15.38 -33.01
CA ARG A 54 -20.23 -16.82 -33.25
C ARG A 54 -21.25 -17.69 -32.49
N ALA A 55 -22.10 -17.11 -31.65
CA ALA A 55 -23.11 -17.80 -30.83
C ALA A 55 -22.57 -18.97 -29.97
N ASP A 56 -21.36 -18.85 -29.43
CA ASP A 56 -20.67 -19.91 -28.68
C ASP A 56 -20.82 -19.77 -27.15
N SER A 57 -21.85 -20.42 -26.60
CA SER A 57 -22.19 -20.36 -25.16
C SER A 57 -21.13 -20.94 -24.21
N ALA A 58 -20.28 -21.86 -24.68
CA ALA A 58 -19.21 -22.42 -23.83
C ALA A 58 -18.11 -21.37 -23.62
N ARG A 59 -17.76 -20.64 -24.69
CA ARG A 59 -16.74 -19.59 -24.66
C ARG A 59 -17.20 -18.34 -23.92
N GLU A 60 -18.51 -18.04 -23.94
CA GLU A 60 -19.10 -16.98 -23.11
C GLU A 60 -18.93 -17.25 -21.60
N ARG A 61 -19.10 -18.52 -21.18
CA ARG A 61 -18.89 -18.91 -19.77
C ARG A 61 -17.42 -18.75 -19.36
N GLU A 62 -16.50 -19.18 -20.22
CA GLU A 62 -15.06 -19.04 -19.97
C GLU A 62 -14.65 -17.56 -19.81
N ILE A 63 -15.14 -16.68 -20.67
CA ILE A 63 -14.90 -15.23 -20.56
C ILE A 63 -15.49 -14.66 -19.30
N SER A 64 -16.68 -15.11 -18.91
CA SER A 64 -17.31 -14.65 -17.67
C SER A 64 -16.45 -15.02 -16.45
N VAL A 65 -15.85 -16.22 -16.44
CA VAL A 65 -14.91 -16.63 -15.39
C VAL A 65 -13.64 -15.77 -15.40
N ILE A 66 -13.05 -15.51 -16.58
CA ILE A 66 -11.87 -14.64 -16.71
C ILE A 66 -12.18 -13.22 -16.22
N LYS A 67 -13.34 -12.68 -16.58
CA LYS A 67 -13.79 -11.34 -16.14
C LYS A 67 -13.90 -11.27 -14.62
N ILE A 68 -14.52 -12.27 -13.99
CA ILE A 68 -14.63 -12.33 -12.53
C ILE A 68 -13.23 -12.34 -11.89
N ARG A 69 -12.29 -13.15 -12.38
CA ARG A 69 -10.92 -13.18 -11.86
C ARG A 69 -10.22 -11.83 -12.00
N LEU A 70 -10.33 -11.20 -13.17
CA LEU A 70 -9.76 -9.87 -13.42
C LEU A 70 -10.32 -8.83 -12.44
N GLU A 71 -11.64 -8.80 -12.22
CA GLU A 71 -12.28 -7.90 -11.25
C GLU A 71 -11.73 -8.12 -9.83
N LYS A 72 -11.56 -9.38 -9.39
CA LYS A 72 -10.98 -9.70 -8.07
C LYS A 72 -9.53 -9.24 -7.97
N TYR A 73 -8.71 -9.50 -8.97
CA TYR A 73 -7.29 -9.11 -8.96
C TYR A 73 -7.12 -7.59 -9.01
N GLN A 74 -7.92 -6.88 -9.81
CA GLN A 74 -7.92 -5.41 -9.86
C GLN A 74 -8.29 -4.80 -8.51
N GLU A 75 -9.29 -5.36 -7.83
CA GLU A 75 -9.73 -4.83 -6.55
C GLU A 75 -8.67 -5.03 -5.46
N VAL A 76 -8.01 -6.20 -5.44
CA VAL A 76 -6.86 -6.43 -4.54
C VAL A 76 -5.70 -5.48 -4.87
N TYR A 77 -5.38 -5.28 -6.15
CA TYR A 77 -4.37 -4.32 -6.59
C TYR A 77 -4.67 -2.91 -6.07
N ARG A 78 -5.92 -2.46 -6.22
CA ARG A 78 -6.37 -1.14 -5.76
C ARG A 78 -6.25 -1.01 -4.25
N LEU A 79 -6.74 -1.99 -3.49
CA LEU A 79 -6.68 -1.98 -2.03
C LEU A 79 -5.24 -1.99 -1.51
N LEU A 80 -4.33 -2.76 -2.12
CA LEU A 80 -2.90 -2.75 -1.76
C LEU A 80 -2.23 -1.41 -2.07
N SER A 81 -2.63 -0.77 -3.17
CA SER A 81 -2.15 0.58 -3.53
C SER A 81 -2.62 1.62 -2.51
N ASP A 82 -3.87 1.53 -2.07
CA ASP A 82 -4.41 2.41 -1.02
C ASP A 82 -3.74 2.14 0.34
N PHE A 83 -3.45 0.88 0.67
CA PHE A 83 -2.67 0.51 1.86
C PHE A 83 -1.27 1.14 1.83
N SER A 84 -0.54 1.00 0.72
CA SER A 84 0.78 1.61 0.55
C SER A 84 0.72 3.14 0.72
N ARG A 85 -0.32 3.78 0.18
CA ARG A 85 -0.53 5.22 0.37
C ARG A 85 -0.80 5.57 1.84
N ALA A 86 -1.58 4.77 2.56
CA ALA A 86 -1.86 5.00 3.98
C ALA A 86 -0.58 4.90 4.83
N VAL A 87 0.29 3.92 4.56
CA VAL A 87 1.61 3.80 5.19
C VAL A 87 2.47 5.03 4.89
N ALA A 88 2.52 5.48 3.64
CA ALA A 88 3.28 6.69 3.26
C ALA A 88 2.74 7.96 3.95
N LYS A 89 1.42 8.05 4.21
CA LYS A 89 0.84 9.15 5.01
C LYS A 89 1.31 9.07 6.47
N ALA A 90 1.42 7.88 7.05
CA ALA A 90 1.91 7.69 8.42
C ALA A 90 3.37 8.16 8.55
N ASP A 91 4.24 7.78 7.60
CA ASP A 91 5.61 8.30 7.47
C ASP A 91 5.65 9.83 7.44
N ALA A 92 4.84 10.42 6.55
CA ALA A 92 4.76 11.87 6.40
C ALA A 92 4.33 12.57 7.69
N ASN A 93 3.34 12.03 8.39
CA ASN A 93 2.85 12.56 9.66
C ASN A 93 3.93 12.51 10.74
N LEU A 94 4.69 11.41 10.83
CA LEU A 94 5.80 11.31 11.76
C LEU A 94 6.88 12.36 11.46
N VAL A 95 7.24 12.53 10.19
CA VAL A 95 8.20 13.57 9.77
C VAL A 95 7.68 14.95 10.17
N PHE A 96 6.42 15.28 9.87
CA PHE A 96 5.81 16.55 10.23
C PHE A 96 5.78 16.79 11.74
N TYR A 97 5.54 15.76 12.53
CA TYR A 97 5.63 15.85 13.98
C TYR A 97 7.07 16.14 14.43
N ARG A 98 8.06 15.40 13.93
CA ARG A 98 9.48 15.58 14.28
C ARG A 98 10.02 16.97 13.91
N VAL A 99 9.59 17.51 12.77
CA VAL A 99 9.96 18.88 12.34
C VAL A 99 9.05 19.96 12.93
N LYS A 100 8.18 19.61 13.88
CA LYS A 100 7.27 20.51 14.60
C LYS A 100 6.29 21.27 13.69
N LYS A 101 5.95 20.70 12.53
CA LYS A 101 4.88 21.21 11.65
C LYS A 101 3.48 20.89 12.17
N ILE A 102 3.34 19.84 12.98
CA ILE A 102 2.10 19.48 13.68
C ILE A 102 2.37 19.26 15.17
N SER A 103 1.35 19.45 16.01
CA SER A 103 1.43 19.16 17.44
C SER A 103 1.34 17.66 17.73
N LEU A 104 1.70 17.23 18.94
CA LEU A 104 1.54 15.84 19.39
C LEU A 104 0.06 15.40 19.34
N GLU A 105 -0.87 16.28 19.70
CA GLU A 105 -2.30 15.98 19.66
C GLU A 105 -2.79 15.76 18.23
N GLN A 106 -2.37 16.62 17.31
CA GLN A 106 -2.67 16.43 15.89
C GLN A 106 -2.04 15.16 15.33
N PHE A 107 -0.84 14.81 15.78
CA PHE A 107 -0.17 13.58 15.39
C PHE A 107 -0.96 12.35 15.87
N ARG A 108 -1.37 12.30 17.15
CA ARG A 108 -2.21 11.24 17.72
C ARG A 108 -3.50 11.01 16.93
N ILE A 109 -4.27 12.08 16.69
CA ILE A 109 -5.53 11.99 15.93
C ILE A 109 -5.28 11.45 14.52
N LYS A 110 -4.20 11.89 13.86
CA LYS A 110 -3.86 11.44 12.51
C LYS A 110 -3.40 9.98 12.50
N ASP A 111 -2.62 9.57 13.48
CA ASP A 111 -2.13 8.20 13.64
C ASP A 111 -3.30 7.23 13.89
N ASP A 112 -4.18 7.53 14.86
CA ASP A 112 -5.36 6.71 15.16
C ASP A 112 -6.26 6.52 13.93
N ASN A 113 -6.51 7.60 13.17
CA ASN A 113 -7.29 7.54 11.94
C ASN A 113 -6.63 6.66 10.87
N LEU A 114 -5.31 6.75 10.71
CA LEU A 114 -4.57 5.94 9.74
C LEU A 114 -4.49 4.47 10.15
N GLN A 115 -4.33 4.16 11.43
CA GLN A 115 -4.37 2.78 11.91
C GLN A 115 -5.72 2.14 11.60
N ASN A 116 -6.83 2.86 11.84
CA ASN A 116 -8.17 2.39 11.46
C ASN A 116 -8.31 2.19 9.95
N GLU A 117 -7.86 3.16 9.12
CA GLU A 117 -7.86 3.06 7.65
C GLU A 117 -7.08 1.81 7.19
N ILE A 118 -5.90 1.58 7.74
CA ILE A 118 -5.04 0.44 7.40
C ILE A 118 -5.68 -0.89 7.80
N MET A 119 -6.25 -0.98 9.00
CA MET A 119 -6.91 -2.20 9.48
C MET A 119 -8.15 -2.55 8.65
N ASP A 120 -8.93 -1.55 8.23
CA ASP A 120 -10.08 -1.77 7.36
C ASP A 120 -9.66 -2.18 5.93
N LEU A 121 -8.62 -1.55 5.38
CA LEU A 121 -8.03 -1.98 4.11
C LEU A 121 -7.56 -3.43 4.19
N MET A 122 -6.85 -3.81 5.24
CA MET A 122 -6.38 -5.18 5.40
C MET A 122 -7.54 -6.17 5.51
N ARG A 123 -8.58 -5.87 6.29
CA ARG A 123 -9.78 -6.71 6.39
C ARG A 123 -10.43 -6.91 5.03
N ASN A 124 -10.52 -5.86 4.22
CA ASN A 124 -11.08 -5.92 2.88
C ASN A 124 -10.21 -6.78 1.95
N ILE A 125 -8.88 -6.64 1.99
CA ILE A 125 -7.97 -7.45 1.17
C ILE A 125 -8.07 -8.93 1.55
N ARG A 126 -8.17 -9.25 2.84
CA ARG A 126 -8.30 -10.65 3.32
C ARG A 126 -9.55 -11.35 2.82
N SER A 127 -10.62 -10.61 2.49
CA SER A 127 -11.82 -11.22 1.89
C SER A 127 -11.56 -11.89 0.53
N TYR A 128 -10.40 -11.60 -0.09
CA TYR A 128 -9.97 -12.17 -1.36
C TYR A 128 -9.04 -13.39 -1.21
N GLU A 129 -8.67 -13.78 0.02
CA GLU A 129 -7.82 -14.96 0.29
C GLU A 129 -8.31 -16.24 -0.43
N PRO A 130 -9.61 -16.56 -0.50
CA PRO A 130 -10.08 -17.76 -1.20
C PRO A 130 -9.90 -17.75 -2.73
N PHE A 131 -9.57 -16.59 -3.33
CA PHE A 131 -9.51 -16.41 -4.78
C PHE A 131 -8.08 -16.25 -5.31
N ILE A 132 -7.10 -16.04 -4.42
CA ILE A 132 -5.72 -15.73 -4.79
C ILE A 132 -4.77 -16.60 -3.99
N ASP A 133 -4.15 -17.56 -4.66
CA ASP A 133 -3.19 -18.47 -4.06
C ASP A 133 -2.01 -17.71 -3.45
N GLY A 134 -1.64 -18.09 -2.22
CA GLY A 134 -0.54 -17.46 -1.50
C GLY A 134 -0.84 -16.07 -0.93
N LEU A 135 -2.05 -15.52 -1.12
CA LEU A 135 -2.36 -14.17 -0.64
C LEU A 135 -2.24 -14.08 0.87
N LYS A 136 -2.79 -15.05 1.60
CA LYS A 136 -2.79 -15.07 3.07
C LYS A 136 -1.39 -14.93 3.64
N GLU A 137 -0.43 -15.73 3.15
CA GLU A 137 0.95 -15.74 3.63
C GLU A 137 1.63 -14.39 3.38
N ASN A 138 1.39 -13.77 2.22
CA ASN A 138 1.91 -12.43 1.94
C ASN A 138 1.27 -11.36 2.85
N LEU A 139 -0.04 -11.45 3.12
CA LEU A 139 -0.73 -10.51 4.01
C LEU A 139 -0.29 -10.67 5.47
N ASP A 140 -0.09 -11.89 5.94
CA ASP A 140 0.41 -12.16 7.29
C ASP A 140 1.82 -11.58 7.48
N MET A 141 2.69 -11.71 6.48
CA MET A 141 4.01 -11.09 6.46
C MET A 141 3.94 -9.55 6.51
N ILE A 142 3.12 -8.95 5.64
CA ILE A 142 2.91 -7.49 5.59
C ILE A 142 2.36 -6.98 6.92
N MET A 143 1.39 -7.68 7.52
CA MET A 143 0.80 -7.27 8.79
C MET A 143 1.74 -7.42 9.97
N ASN A 144 2.61 -8.43 9.98
CA ASN A 144 3.65 -8.53 10.99
C ASN A 144 4.62 -7.33 10.90
N GLN A 145 5.05 -6.99 9.68
CA GLN A 145 5.92 -5.84 9.43
C GLN A 145 5.22 -4.50 9.79
N TYR A 146 3.92 -4.38 9.51
CA TYR A 146 3.13 -3.23 9.94
C TYR A 146 2.98 -3.15 11.46
N GLY A 147 2.88 -4.27 12.17
CA GLY A 147 2.87 -4.30 13.63
C GLY A 147 4.13 -3.64 14.22
N HIS A 148 5.32 -4.01 13.73
CA HIS A 148 6.58 -3.37 14.10
C HIS A 148 6.57 -1.87 13.78
N PHE A 149 6.13 -1.51 12.58
CA PHE A 149 6.01 -0.11 12.14
C PHE A 149 5.14 0.73 13.10
N ALA A 150 3.93 0.24 13.42
CA ALA A 150 2.98 0.93 14.30
C ALA A 150 3.49 1.00 15.74
N ASN A 151 4.12 -0.06 16.24
CA ASN A 151 4.68 -0.08 17.59
C ASN A 151 5.84 0.93 17.75
N ILE A 152 6.70 1.10 16.74
CA ILE A 152 7.75 2.13 16.76
C ILE A 152 7.13 3.53 16.87
N ILE A 153 6.08 3.81 16.09
CA ILE A 153 5.35 5.09 16.17
C ILE A 153 4.80 5.29 17.58
N TYR A 154 4.12 4.27 18.10
CA TYR A 154 3.47 4.31 19.40
C TYR A 154 4.47 4.57 20.55
N ASP A 155 5.47 3.70 20.68
CA ASP A 155 6.44 3.69 21.78
C ASP A 155 7.50 4.79 21.68
N GLY A 156 7.75 5.28 20.46
CA GLY A 156 8.78 6.30 20.19
C GLY A 156 8.25 7.72 20.18
N TYR A 157 7.00 7.91 19.76
CA TYR A 157 6.52 9.24 19.34
C TYR A 157 5.14 9.57 19.90
N THR A 158 4.20 8.62 19.90
CA THR A 158 2.83 8.88 20.36
C THR A 158 2.73 8.87 21.88
N TYR A 159 3.34 7.88 22.54
CA TYR A 159 3.33 7.68 23.99
C TYR A 159 4.70 7.25 24.55
N PRO A 160 5.77 8.03 24.35
CA PRO A 160 7.14 7.61 24.68
C PRO A 160 7.45 7.39 26.17
N ASN A 161 6.60 7.96 27.04
CA ASN A 161 6.74 7.90 28.51
C ASN A 161 5.65 7.03 29.16
N ASP A 162 4.95 6.20 28.38
CA ASP A 162 4.02 5.24 28.97
C ASP A 162 4.79 4.31 29.93
N ALA A 163 4.22 4.05 31.11
CA ALA A 163 4.84 3.22 32.14
C ALA A 163 4.74 1.72 31.83
N ARG A 164 4.01 1.35 30.77
CA ARG A 164 3.88 -0.03 30.29
C ARG A 164 5.14 -0.52 29.60
N GLU A 165 5.27 -1.84 29.50
CA GLU A 165 6.34 -2.47 28.73
C GLU A 165 6.25 -2.03 27.27
N LYS A 166 7.37 -1.54 26.73
CA LYS A 166 7.47 -1.16 25.32
C LYS A 166 7.38 -2.41 24.45
N TRP A 167 6.57 -2.33 23.40
CA TRP A 167 6.50 -3.37 22.38
C TRP A 167 7.73 -3.34 21.47
N GLU A 168 8.33 -2.17 21.27
CA GLU A 168 9.56 -1.99 20.51
C GLU A 168 10.72 -1.43 21.32
N LYS A 169 11.87 -2.08 21.16
CA LYS A 169 13.11 -1.73 21.88
C LYS A 169 13.85 -0.59 21.23
N ASP A 170 13.90 -0.59 19.89
CA ASP A 170 14.53 0.47 19.10
C ASP A 170 13.45 1.32 18.45
N THR A 171 13.30 2.55 18.92
CA THR A 171 12.35 3.51 18.35
C THR A 171 13.05 4.67 17.64
N SER A 172 14.32 4.47 17.26
CA SER A 172 15.08 5.45 16.50
C SER A 172 14.42 5.72 15.15
N TYR A 173 14.66 6.91 14.62
CA TYR A 173 14.08 7.27 13.32
C TYR A 173 14.75 6.51 12.17
N GLU A 174 16.04 6.18 12.31
CA GLU A 174 16.72 5.29 11.37
C GLU A 174 16.03 3.91 11.33
N HIS A 175 15.78 3.30 12.48
CA HIS A 175 15.10 2.00 12.54
C HIS A 175 13.67 2.07 12.00
N PHE A 176 12.92 3.13 12.33
CA PHE A 176 11.60 3.40 11.76
C PHE A 176 11.63 3.40 10.24
N ARG A 177 12.59 4.11 9.64
CA ARG A 177 12.71 4.21 8.17
C ARG A 177 13.01 2.86 7.55
N ASP A 178 13.93 2.09 8.12
CA ASP A 178 14.27 0.75 7.62
C ASP A 178 13.05 -0.18 7.63
N ILE A 179 12.24 -0.12 8.70
CA ILE A 179 11.01 -0.90 8.83
C ILE A 179 9.94 -0.44 7.83
N SER A 180 9.79 0.87 7.63
CA SER A 180 8.87 1.45 6.64
C SER A 180 9.24 1.06 5.20
N ASP A 181 10.51 1.22 4.83
CA ASP A 181 11.01 0.89 3.50
C ASP A 181 10.81 -0.60 3.19
N LYS A 182 11.05 -1.46 4.17
CA LYS A 182 10.79 -2.90 4.06
C LYS A 182 9.30 -3.21 3.90
N LEU A 183 8.43 -2.58 4.70
CA LEU A 183 6.98 -2.72 4.59
C LEU A 183 6.48 -2.32 3.19
N ILE A 184 6.92 -1.17 2.68
CA ILE A 184 6.57 -0.70 1.35
C ILE A 184 7.08 -1.66 0.27
N ALA A 185 8.30 -2.16 0.39
CA ALA A 185 8.86 -3.13 -0.54
C ALA A 185 8.04 -4.43 -0.59
N ASP A 186 7.64 -4.96 0.56
CA ASP A 186 6.82 -6.18 0.66
C ASP A 186 5.44 -5.99 0.00
N VAL A 187 4.80 -4.84 0.21
CA VAL A 187 3.53 -4.49 -0.44
C VAL A 187 3.71 -4.40 -1.95
N LEU A 188 4.79 -3.79 -2.44
CA LEU A 188 5.06 -3.64 -3.86
C LEU A 188 5.33 -4.96 -4.55
N ASP A 189 6.03 -5.87 -3.90
CA ASP A 189 6.27 -7.20 -4.44
C ASP A 189 4.96 -7.99 -4.53
N LEU A 190 4.03 -7.84 -3.58
CA LEU A 190 2.69 -8.39 -3.71
C LEU A 190 1.91 -7.72 -4.87
N ILE A 191 1.96 -6.39 -5.00
CA ILE A 191 1.35 -5.67 -6.12
C ILE A 191 1.86 -6.22 -7.47
N LYS A 192 3.18 -6.42 -7.63
CA LYS A 192 3.75 -7.02 -8.84
C LYS A 192 3.22 -8.42 -9.10
N LYS A 193 3.11 -9.27 -8.07
CA LYS A 193 2.52 -10.63 -8.19
C LYS A 193 1.09 -10.54 -8.71
N ILE A 194 0.27 -9.65 -8.16
CA ILE A 194 -1.11 -9.42 -8.62
C ILE A 194 -1.14 -8.92 -10.07
N SER A 195 -0.26 -7.99 -10.45
CA SER A 195 -0.14 -7.52 -11.83
C SER A 195 0.23 -8.65 -12.81
N CYS A 196 1.10 -9.59 -12.41
CA CYS A 196 1.39 -10.77 -13.22
C CYS A 196 0.15 -11.64 -13.43
N LEU A 197 -0.65 -11.88 -12.38
CA LEU A 197 -1.91 -12.64 -12.50
C LEU A 197 -2.89 -11.97 -13.46
N ILE A 198 -3.02 -10.65 -13.38
CA ILE A 198 -3.82 -9.86 -14.32
C ILE A 198 -3.34 -10.06 -15.76
N GLN A 199 -2.02 -9.94 -15.99
CA GLN A 199 -1.46 -10.10 -17.33
C GLN A 199 -1.69 -11.51 -17.88
N THR A 200 -1.56 -12.53 -17.03
CA THR A 200 -1.83 -13.92 -17.42
C THR A 200 -3.28 -14.11 -17.86
N GLU A 201 -4.25 -13.55 -17.12
CA GLU A 201 -5.66 -13.64 -17.51
C GLU A 201 -5.99 -12.81 -18.77
N LEU A 202 -5.35 -11.64 -18.94
CA LEU A 202 -5.48 -10.84 -20.17
C LEU A 202 -4.96 -11.56 -21.42
N ASN A 203 -3.84 -12.27 -21.30
CA ASN A 203 -3.26 -13.00 -22.43
C ASN A 203 -4.21 -14.09 -22.95
N LYS A 204 -4.98 -14.75 -22.08
CA LYS A 204 -6.00 -15.73 -22.48
C LYS A 204 -7.14 -15.12 -23.31
N LEU A 205 -7.38 -13.81 -23.19
CA LEU A 205 -8.37 -13.11 -24.02
C LEU A 205 -7.83 -12.82 -25.44
N ASN A 206 -6.51 -12.79 -25.61
CA ASN A 206 -5.87 -12.54 -26.91
C ASN A 206 -5.82 -13.78 -27.81
N ASP A 207 -5.77 -14.98 -27.22
CA ASP A 207 -5.76 -16.28 -27.94
C ASP A 207 -7.18 -16.74 -28.35
#